data_AF-A0A961ZX93-F1
#
_entry.id   AF-A0A961ZX93-F1
#
_cell.length_a   1.000
_cell.length_b   1.000
_cell.length_c   1.000
_cell.angle_alpha   90.00
_cell.angle_beta   90.00
_cell.angle_gamma   90.00
#
_symmetry.space_group_name_H-M   'P 1'
#
loop_
_entity.id
_entity.type
_entity.pdbx_description
1 polymer ?
#
loop_
_entity_poly.entity_id
_entity_poly.type
_entity_poly.pdbx_seq_one_letter_code
_entity_poly.pdbx_strand_id
1 'polypeptide(L)' 'MIPEYINPLQWHEALGVARQSCARVFRDGGAPSDALEAFGIQKRNKADDELSWDRAVTMVAQAICATPMHRAA' A
#
# COMPACT_ATOMS: atom_id res chain seq x y z
N MET A 1 9.67 -6.48 6.31
CA MET A 1 9.20 -6.74 7.69
C MET A 1 7.72 -7.10 7.61
N ILE A 2 7.26 -8.13 8.32
CA ILE A 2 5.85 -8.50 8.43
C ILE A 2 5.31 -7.88 9.73
N PRO A 3 4.18 -7.15 9.73
CA PRO A 3 3.60 -6.63 10.95
C PRO A 3 3.13 -7.75 11.89
N GLU A 4 3.43 -7.65 13.19
CA GLU A 4 3.21 -8.73 14.17
C GLU A 4 1.74 -9.14 14.36
N TYR A 5 0.79 -8.25 14.02
CA TYR A 5 -0.64 -8.46 14.17
C TYR A 5 -1.35 -8.85 12.86
N ILE A 6 -0.62 -9.01 11.76
CA ILE A 6 -1.19 -9.39 10.46
C ILE A 6 -0.84 -10.84 10.17
N ASN A 7 -1.82 -11.61 9.69
CA ASN A 7 -1.58 -12.98 9.24
C ASN A 7 -0.50 -12.97 8.13
N PRO A 8 0.57 -13.76 8.23
CA PRO A 8 1.65 -13.75 7.24
C PRO A 8 1.19 -14.04 5.81
N LEU A 9 0.22 -14.94 5.62
CA LEU A 9 -0.34 -15.24 4.30
C LEU A 9 -1.07 -14.02 3.74
N GLN A 10 -1.95 -13.42 4.55
CA GLN A 10 -2.68 -12.21 4.18
C GLN A 10 -1.73 -11.06 3.83
N TRP A 11 -0.61 -10.93 4.57
CA TRP A 11 0.42 -9.94 4.29
C TRP A 11 1.11 -10.19 2.94
N HIS A 12 1.47 -11.43 2.61
CA HIS A 12 2.08 -11.77 1.33
C HIS A 12 1.13 -11.52 0.15
N GLU A 13 -0.14 -11.87 0.29
CA GLU A 13 -1.17 -11.57 -0.70
C GLU A 13 -1.34 -10.06 -0.90
N ALA A 14 -1.45 -9.30 0.20
CA ALA A 14 -1.57 -7.85 0.17
C ALA A 14 -0.35 -7.18 -0.47
N LEU A 15 0.87 -7.68 -0.22
CA LEU A 15 2.09 -7.20 -0.89
C LEU A 15 2.04 -7.42 -2.40
N GLY A 16 1.51 -8.55 -2.87
CA GLY A 16 1.33 -8.81 -4.30
C GLY A 16 0.42 -7.78 -4.96
N VAL A 17 -0.74 -7.54 -4.36
CA VAL A 17 -1.72 -6.54 -4.83
C VAL A 17 -1.15 -5.12 -4.78
N ALA A 18 -0.49 -4.77 -3.67
CA ALA A 18 0.14 -3.46 -3.49
C ALA A 18 1.22 -3.21 -4.56
N ARG A 19 2.10 -4.19 -4.82
CA ARG A 19 3.13 -4.07 -5.87
C ARG A 19 2.53 -3.87 -7.25
N GLN A 20 1.51 -4.65 -7.62
CA GLN A 20 0.85 -4.50 -8.93
C GLN A 20 0.22 -3.12 -9.09
N SER A 21 -0.43 -2.63 -8.03
CA SER A 21 -1.08 -1.31 -8.03
C SER A 21 -0.06 -0.17 -8.12
N CYS A 22 0.98 -0.18 -7.30
CA CYS A 22 2.06 0.81 -7.36
C CYS A 22 2.81 0.76 -8.71
N ALA A 23 3.05 -0.44 -9.26
CA ALA A 23 3.71 -0.60 -10.56
C ALA A 23 2.88 -0.06 -11.72
N ARG A 24 1.55 -0.04 -11.60
CA ARG A 24 0.68 0.63 -12.58
C ARG A 24 0.86 2.14 -12.52
N VAL A 25 0.75 2.74 -11.34
CA VAL A 25 0.94 4.19 -11.14
C VAL A 25 2.32 4.64 -11.62
N PHE A 26 3.38 3.90 -11.29
CA PHE A 26 4.74 4.19 -11.75
C PHE A 26 4.86 4.19 -13.27
N ARG A 27 4.28 3.19 -13.96
CA ARG A 27 4.28 3.12 -15.44
C ARG A 27 3.49 4.24 -16.09
N ASP A 28 2.45 4.71 -15.41
CA ASP A 28 1.64 5.85 -15.86
C ASP A 28 2.33 7.20 -15.58
N GLY A 29 3.56 7.19 -15.02
CA GLY A 29 4.34 8.40 -14.73
C GLY A 29 3.99 9.08 -13.42
N GLY A 30 3.19 8.44 -12.57
CA GLY A 30 2.78 8.96 -11.26
C GLY A 30 3.86 8.82 -10.19
N ALA A 31 3.65 9.51 -9.08
CA ALA A 31 4.49 9.47 -7.90
C ALA A 31 3.95 8.46 -6.85
N PRO A 32 4.79 8.02 -5.90
CA PRO A 32 4.35 7.19 -4.77
C PRO A 32 3.17 7.78 -3.98
N SER A 33 3.03 9.11 -3.95
CA SER A 33 1.89 9.80 -3.33
C SER A 33 0.57 9.49 -3.99
N ASP A 34 0.57 9.38 -5.31
CA ASP A 34 -0.63 9.21 -6.12
C ASP A 34 -1.15 7.77 -5.94
N ALA A 35 -0.21 6.83 -5.77
CA ALA A 35 -0.54 5.48 -5.37
C ALA A 35 -1.18 5.42 -3.97
N LEU A 36 -0.69 6.19 -2.99
CA LEU A 36 -1.31 6.24 -1.66
C LEU A 36 -2.73 6.84 -1.71
N GLU A 37 -2.92 7.89 -2.51
CA GLU A 37 -4.21 8.55 -2.69
C GLU A 37 -5.28 7.60 -3.24
N ALA A 38 -4.91 6.73 -4.18
CA ALA A 38 -5.81 5.70 -4.73
C ALA A 38 -6.36 4.72 -3.67
N PHE A 39 -5.68 4.57 -2.54
CA PHE A 39 -6.11 3.76 -1.39
C PHE A 39 -6.65 4.60 -0.22
N GLY A 40 -6.87 5.90 -0.42
CA GLY A 40 -7.35 6.82 0.61
C GLY A 40 -6.35 7.09 1.73
N ILE A 41 -5.06 6.79 1.52
CA ILE A 41 -4.02 6.93 2.53
C ILE A 41 -3.50 8.38 2.51
N GLN A 42 -3.90 9.17 3.51
CA GLN A 42 -3.45 10.55 3.65
C GLN A 42 -2.01 10.61 4.18
N LYS A 43 -1.16 11.45 3.58
CA LYS A 43 0.18 11.75 4.10
C LYS A 43 0.04 12.44 5.46
N ARG A 44 0.47 11.77 6.54
CA ARG A 44 0.34 12.31 7.92
C ARG A 44 1.35 13.42 8.25
N ASN A 45 2.45 13.59 7.50
CA ASN A 45 3.42 14.64 7.76
C ASN A 45 4.13 15.15 6.49
N LYS A 46 4.38 16.46 6.46
CA LYS A 46 5.15 17.18 5.44
C LYS A 46 6.66 16.85 5.47
N ALA A 47 7.10 16.11 6.50
CA ALA A 47 8.50 15.77 6.76
C ALA A 47 8.95 14.42 6.17
N ASP A 48 8.07 13.67 5.50
CA ASP A 48 8.50 12.56 4.63
C ASP A 48 9.00 13.14 3.30
N ASP A 49 10.15 13.80 3.33
CA ASP A 49 10.77 14.46 2.16
C ASP A 49 11.24 13.48 1.06
N GLU A 50 11.08 12.17 1.25
CA GLU A 50 11.23 11.20 0.16
C GLU A 50 10.37 9.95 0.41
N LEU A 51 9.08 10.05 0.06
CA LEU A 51 8.22 8.86 0.02
C LEU A 51 8.74 7.93 -1.09
N SER A 52 9.42 6.85 -0.71
CA SER A 52 9.91 5.84 -1.66
C SER A 52 8.80 4.87 -2.10
N TRP A 53 9.00 4.23 -3.25
CA TRP A 53 8.08 3.20 -3.74
C TRP A 53 7.97 2.00 -2.79
N ASP A 54 9.07 1.57 -2.16
CA ASP A 54 9.05 0.47 -1.19
C ASP A 54 8.18 0.81 0.03
N ARG A 55 8.27 2.05 0.50
CA ARG A 55 7.44 2.55 1.60
C ARG A 55 5.98 2.66 1.19
N ALA A 56 5.69 3.15 -0.02
CA ALA A 56 4.32 3.21 -0.54
C ALA A 56 3.69 1.82 -0.66
N VAL A 57 4.41 0.83 -1.20
CA VAL A 57 3.95 -0.57 -1.27
C VAL A 57 3.62 -1.12 0.11
N THR A 58 4.50 -0.88 1.10
CA THR A 58 4.27 -1.33 2.48
C THR A 58 3.03 -0.68 3.10
N MET A 59 2.84 0.62 2.90
CA MET A 59 1.67 1.35 3.41
C MET A 59 0.36 0.89 2.74
N VAL A 60 0.38 0.66 1.43
CA VAL A 60 -0.77 0.11 0.69
C VAL A 60 -1.10 -1.30 1.18
N ALA A 61 -0.10 -2.17 1.36
CA ALA A 61 -0.31 -3.51 1.88
C ALA A 61 -0.92 -3.48 3.30
N GLN A 62 -0.47 -2.57 4.16
CA GLN A 62 -1.07 -2.36 5.48
C GLN A 62 -2.53 -1.92 5.38
N ALA A 63 -2.87 -0.99 4.47
CA ALA A 63 -4.23 -0.53 4.27
C ALA A 63 -5.16 -1.65 3.75
N ILE A 64 -4.67 -2.49 2.83
CA ILE A 64 -5.39 -3.67 2.35
C ILE A 64 -5.69 -4.63 3.50
N CYS A 65 -4.71 -4.90 4.37
CA CYS A 65 -4.90 -5.79 5.52
C CYS A 65 -5.78 -5.18 6.62
N ALA A 66 -5.75 -3.85 6.79
CA ALA A 66 -6.56 -3.13 7.78
C ALA A 66 -8.02 -3.01 7.36
N THR A 67 -8.31 -3.13 6.08
CA THR A 67 -9.68 -3.16 5.57
C THR A 67 -10.23 -4.57 5.79
N PRO A 68 -11.34 -4.76 6.53
CA PRO A 68 -11.97 -6.06 6.60
C PRO A 68 -12.37 -6.46 5.18
N MET A 69 -11.79 -7.55 4.67
CA MET A 69 -12.15 -8.10 3.36
C MET A 69 -13.65 -8.37 3.37
N HIS A 70 -14.43 -7.48 2.75
CA HIS A 70 -15.83 -7.72 2.54
C HIS A 70 -15.90 -8.96 1.66
N ARG A 71 -16.33 -10.10 2.24
CA ARG A 71 -16.56 -11.32 1.48
C ARG A 71 -17.55 -10.94 0.37
N ALA A 72 -17.14 -11.13 -0.88
CA ALA A 72 -18.09 -11.12 -1.98
C ALA A 72 -19.11 -12.23 -1.67
N ALA A 73 -20.37 -11.83 -1.57
CA ALA A 73 -21.52 -12.70 -1.31
C ALA A 73 -21.87 -13.55 -2.54
#